data_AF-A0A388P6S8-F1
#
_entry.id   AF-A0A388P6S8-F1
#
_cell.length_a   1.000
_cell.length_b   1.000
_cell.length_c   1.000
_cell.angle_alpha   90.00
_cell.angle_beta   90.00
_cell.angle_gamma   90.00
#
_symmetry.space_group_name_H-M   'P 1'
#
loop_
_entity.id
_entity.type
_entity.pdbx_description
1 polymer ?
#
loop_
_entity_poly.entity_id
_entity_poly.type
_entity_poly.pdbx_seq_one_letter_code
_entity_poly.pdbx_strand_id
1 'polypeptide(L)'
;MRLRLFLLPILLAALASAQTAGFTTTQSMQNETRATAALLEKLHISKKDMGSVDMNSVVKTYCENLDGAKMYFTAEEVDEFINRYGKTLDLYLQRGNLTPAFEIYALFKKKVNERTVSNLAALDLPIDLTQPVLSPVDRKKAEWPANQEAPTPSGRAASASTCFRNSSAKIAPEPPRPRRIRPSRRSPRKDQGIRRPPEEALRQDPHLP
;
A
#
# COMPACT_ATOMS: atom_id res chain seq x y z
N MET A 1 -56.70 -32.37 -8.38
CA MET A 1 -55.43 -32.25 -7.62
C MET A 1 -54.40 -31.45 -8.43
N ARG A 2 -54.46 -30.11 -8.39
CA ARG A 2 -53.51 -29.21 -9.10
C ARG A 2 -53.20 -28.01 -8.20
N LEU A 3 -52.44 -28.25 -7.12
CA LEU A 3 -52.03 -27.19 -6.19
C LEU A 3 -50.68 -27.52 -5.53
N ARG A 4 -49.65 -27.79 -6.35
CA ARG A 4 -48.27 -28.00 -5.87
C ARG A 4 -47.21 -27.22 -6.64
N LEU A 5 -47.59 -26.45 -7.67
CA LEU A 5 -46.63 -25.80 -8.58
C LEU A 5 -46.35 -24.32 -8.29
N PHE A 6 -46.98 -23.71 -7.28
CA PHE A 6 -46.82 -22.29 -6.96
C PHE A 6 -45.81 -21.96 -5.85
N LEU A 7 -45.20 -22.97 -5.20
CA LEU A 7 -44.22 -22.74 -4.13
C LEU A 7 -42.77 -22.62 -4.63
N LEU A 8 -42.50 -23.02 -5.88
CA LEU A 8 -41.17 -23.00 -6.48
C LEU A 8 -40.63 -21.60 -6.87
N PRO A 9 -41.44 -20.63 -7.37
CA PRO A 9 -40.91 -19.30 -7.68
C PRO A 9 -40.65 -18.44 -6.43
N ILE A 10 -41.29 -18.73 -5.30
CA ILE A 10 -41.09 -17.99 -4.04
C ILE A 10 -39.76 -18.38 -3.39
N LEU A 11 -39.37 -19.66 -3.48
CA LEU A 11 -38.10 -20.14 -2.96
C LEU A 11 -36.89 -19.58 -3.73
N LEU A 12 -37.03 -19.35 -5.04
CA LEU A 12 -35.96 -18.82 -5.88
C LEU A 12 -35.72 -17.32 -5.63
N ALA A 13 -36.76 -16.54 -5.31
CA ALA A 13 -36.62 -15.11 -4.97
C ALA A 13 -35.96 -14.88 -3.60
N ALA A 14 -36.17 -15.77 -2.62
CA ALA A 14 -35.54 -15.68 -1.30
C ALA A 14 -34.02 -15.91 -1.35
N LEU A 15 -33.53 -16.75 -2.27
CA LEU A 15 -32.10 -17.03 -2.40
C LEU A 15 -31.30 -15.86 -2.99
N ALA A 16 -31.95 -15.00 -3.81
CA ALA A 16 -31.31 -13.82 -4.39
C ALA A 16 -31.06 -12.70 -3.38
N SER A 17 -31.82 -12.65 -2.28
CA SER A 17 -31.72 -11.61 -1.24
C SER A 17 -30.66 -11.90 -0.18
N ALA A 18 -29.99 -13.06 -0.22
CA ALA A 18 -29.01 -13.48 0.79
C ALA A 18 -27.63 -12.80 0.64
N GLN A 19 -27.45 -11.92 -0.34
CA GLN A 19 -26.13 -11.43 -0.74
C GLN A 19 -25.85 -9.97 -0.33
N THR A 20 -26.28 -9.54 0.85
CA THR A 20 -25.74 -8.33 1.50
C THR A 20 -25.72 -8.52 3.01
N ALA A 21 -25.02 -9.53 3.51
CA ALA A 21 -24.65 -9.54 4.92
C ALA A 21 -23.73 -8.33 5.17
N GLY A 22 -24.26 -7.30 5.83
CA GLY A 22 -23.45 -6.19 6.32
C GLY A 22 -22.39 -6.70 7.29
N PHE A 23 -21.20 -6.10 7.28
CA PHE A 23 -20.18 -6.46 8.24
C PHE A 23 -20.62 -6.01 9.64
N THR A 24 -20.56 -6.92 10.61
CA THR A 24 -20.91 -6.65 12.01
C THR A 24 -19.81 -7.16 12.93
N THR A 25 -19.63 -6.47 14.06
CA THR A 25 -18.58 -6.85 15.01
C THR A 25 -19.05 -8.01 15.87
N THR A 26 -18.41 -9.16 15.72
CA THR A 26 -18.67 -10.33 16.56
C THR A 26 -18.11 -10.13 17.97
N GLN A 27 -18.61 -10.87 18.96
CA GLN A 27 -18.12 -10.76 20.34
C GLN A 27 -16.63 -11.06 20.47
N SER A 28 -16.09 -12.01 19.68
CA SER A 28 -14.66 -12.32 19.66
C SER A 28 -13.85 -11.13 19.18
N MET A 29 -14.24 -10.53 18.05
CA MET A 29 -13.56 -9.35 17.49
C MET A 29 -13.61 -8.16 18.45
N GLN A 30 -14.72 -7.95 19.15
CA GLN A 30 -14.80 -6.90 20.18
C GLN A 30 -13.80 -7.14 21.31
N ASN A 31 -13.71 -8.38 21.81
CA ASN A 31 -12.80 -8.72 22.90
C ASN A 31 -11.33 -8.63 22.46
N GLU A 32 -11.02 -9.13 21.27
CA GLU A 32 -9.69 -9.06 20.66
C GLU A 32 -9.27 -7.59 20.46
N THR A 33 -10.14 -6.76 19.88
CA THR A 33 -9.85 -5.34 19.65
C THR A 33 -9.55 -4.62 20.97
N ARG A 34 -10.38 -4.84 22.00
CA ARG A 34 -10.15 -4.24 23.33
C ARG A 34 -8.85 -4.71 23.96
N ALA A 35 -8.56 -6.00 23.88
CA ALA A 35 -7.31 -6.56 24.40
C ALA A 35 -6.10 -5.96 23.68
N THR A 36 -6.12 -5.90 22.35
CA THR A 36 -5.05 -5.32 21.54
C THR A 36 -4.87 -3.83 21.84
N ALA A 37 -5.94 -3.05 21.92
CA ALA A 37 -5.89 -1.63 22.28
C ALA A 37 -5.23 -1.42 23.66
N ALA A 38 -5.65 -2.18 24.67
CA ALA A 38 -5.10 -2.11 26.02
C ALA A 38 -3.63 -2.55 26.09
N LEU A 39 -3.24 -3.57 25.31
CA LEU A 39 -1.85 -4.03 25.24
C LEU A 39 -0.95 -2.99 24.56
N LEU A 40 -1.40 -2.37 23.47
CA LEU A 40 -0.65 -1.30 22.80
C LEU A 40 -0.43 -0.12 23.74
N GLU A 41 -1.47 0.32 24.43
CA GLU A 41 -1.37 1.45 25.38
C GLU A 41 -0.39 1.15 26.53
N LYS A 42 -0.45 -0.06 27.11
CA LYS A 42 0.36 -0.42 28.29
C LYS A 42 1.80 -0.85 27.97
N LEU A 43 2.01 -1.53 26.85
CA LEU A 43 3.27 -2.23 26.56
C LEU A 43 4.08 -1.59 25.44
N HIS A 44 3.50 -0.67 24.65
CA HIS A 44 4.24 -0.05 23.56
C HIS A 44 5.29 0.93 24.10
N ILE A 45 6.49 0.90 23.50
CA ILE A 45 7.65 1.71 23.92
C ILE A 45 7.34 3.20 23.95
N SER A 46 6.43 3.66 23.07
CA SER A 46 6.02 5.06 22.99
C SER A 46 5.25 5.56 24.23
N LYS A 47 4.70 4.68 25.08
CA LYS A 47 3.91 5.02 26.29
C LYS A 47 2.87 6.11 26.06
N LYS A 48 2.19 6.05 24.91
CA LYS A 48 1.14 7.00 24.54
C LYS A 48 -0.21 6.43 24.94
N ASP A 49 -1.02 7.27 25.58
CA ASP A 49 -2.42 6.97 25.82
C ASP A 49 -3.17 6.95 24.49
N MET A 50 -4.20 6.12 24.38
CA MET A 50 -4.96 5.97 23.14
C MET A 50 -5.58 7.29 22.67
N GLY A 51 -6.04 8.15 23.59
CA GLY A 51 -6.60 9.47 23.28
C GLY A 51 -5.57 10.52 22.82
N SER A 52 -4.28 10.25 23.00
CA SER A 52 -3.18 11.14 22.53
C SER A 52 -2.71 10.80 21.11
N VAL A 53 -3.18 9.69 20.54
CA VAL A 53 -2.82 9.25 19.20
C VAL A 53 -3.60 10.07 18.17
N ASP A 54 -2.92 10.47 17.10
CA ASP A 54 -3.58 11.12 15.96
C ASP A 54 -4.42 10.11 15.17
N MET A 55 -5.68 10.00 15.56
CA MET A 55 -6.65 9.10 14.94
C MET A 55 -7.00 9.50 13.50
N ASN A 56 -6.81 10.76 13.10
CA ASN A 56 -6.98 11.17 11.70
C ASN A 56 -5.96 10.45 10.82
N SER A 57 -4.70 10.42 11.28
CA SER A 57 -3.62 9.68 10.62
C SER A 57 -3.89 8.17 10.59
N VAL A 58 -4.51 7.60 11.63
CA VAL A 58 -4.90 6.18 11.64
C VAL A 58 -5.94 5.87 10.56
N VAL A 59 -7.00 6.69 10.44
CA VAL A 59 -8.02 6.54 9.39
C VAL A 59 -7.38 6.63 8.01
N LYS A 60 -6.54 7.65 7.78
CA LYS A 60 -5.84 7.85 6.52
C LYS A 60 -4.95 6.65 6.17
N THR A 61 -4.14 6.19 7.14
CA THR A 61 -3.25 5.04 6.98
C THR A 61 -4.04 3.76 6.68
N TYR A 62 -5.20 3.58 7.31
CA TYR A 62 -6.08 2.45 7.01
C TYR A 62 -6.57 2.49 5.56
N CYS A 63 -6.97 3.66 5.06
CA CYS A 63 -7.36 3.84 3.66
C CYS A 63 -6.18 3.58 2.70
N GLU A 64 -4.96 4.01 3.03
CA GLU A 64 -3.75 3.73 2.23
C GLU A 64 -3.41 2.24 2.20
N ASN A 65 -3.60 1.52 3.32
CA ASN A 65 -3.36 0.08 3.38
C ASN A 65 -4.40 -0.71 2.55
N LEU A 66 -5.64 -0.23 2.46
CA LEU A 66 -6.66 -0.82 1.59
C LEU A 66 -6.42 -0.50 0.11
N ASP A 67 -6.07 0.75 -0.20
CA ASP A 67 -5.88 1.26 -1.56
C ASP A 67 -4.46 1.78 -1.80
N GLY A 68 -3.48 0.88 -1.73
CA GLY A 68 -2.06 1.23 -1.86
C GLY A 68 -1.65 1.83 -3.22
N ALA A 69 -2.49 1.72 -4.24
CA ALA A 69 -2.27 2.35 -5.55
C ALA A 69 -3.11 3.63 -5.77
N LYS A 70 -3.93 4.00 -4.77
CA LYS A 70 -4.83 5.16 -4.76
C LYS A 70 -5.69 5.24 -6.02
N MET A 71 -6.33 4.12 -6.31
CA MET A 71 -7.09 3.87 -7.52
C MET A 71 -8.59 3.76 -7.27
N TYR A 72 -9.01 3.54 -6.03
CA TYR A 72 -10.41 3.29 -5.70
C TYR A 72 -11.02 4.47 -4.95
N PHE A 73 -10.37 5.01 -3.93
CA PHE A 73 -10.91 6.14 -3.17
C PHE A 73 -10.67 7.49 -3.87
N THR A 74 -11.54 8.47 -3.59
CA THR A 74 -11.27 9.88 -3.87
C THR A 74 -10.71 10.58 -2.63
N ALA A 75 -10.09 11.75 -2.83
CA ALA A 75 -9.60 12.57 -1.71
C ALA A 75 -10.76 12.98 -0.79
N GLU A 76 -11.89 13.39 -1.38
CA GLU A 76 -13.10 13.80 -0.63
C GLU A 76 -13.67 12.67 0.24
N GLU A 77 -13.69 11.42 -0.26
CA GLU A 77 -14.16 10.27 0.51
C GLU A 77 -13.26 9.99 1.72
N VAL A 78 -11.94 10.08 1.54
CA VAL A 78 -10.97 9.90 2.64
C VAL A 78 -11.13 11.01 3.67
N ASP A 79 -11.28 12.25 3.23
CA ASP A 79 -11.51 13.39 4.11
C ASP A 79 -12.84 13.27 4.87
N GLU A 80 -13.89 12.74 4.23
CA GLU A 80 -15.16 12.45 4.90
C GLU A 80 -14.98 11.43 6.03
N PHE A 81 -14.23 10.34 5.80
CA PHE A 81 -13.95 9.36 6.84
C PHE A 81 -13.14 9.93 8.00
N ILE A 82 -12.15 10.76 7.70
CA ILE A 82 -11.36 11.46 8.72
C ILE A 82 -12.27 12.36 9.55
N ASN A 83 -13.12 13.16 8.90
CA ASN A 83 -14.05 14.06 9.58
C ASN A 83 -15.07 13.30 10.44
N ARG A 84 -15.56 12.16 9.95
CA ARG A 84 -16.57 11.35 10.63
C ARG A 84 -16.01 10.60 11.85
N TYR A 85 -14.86 9.95 11.70
CA TYR A 85 -14.33 9.03 12.72
C TYR A 85 -13.14 9.57 13.48
N GLY A 86 -12.36 10.48 12.91
CA GLY A 86 -11.08 10.91 13.45
C GLY A 86 -11.12 11.35 14.92
N LYS A 87 -12.16 12.08 15.34
CA LYS A 87 -12.30 12.53 16.73
C LYS A 87 -12.76 11.46 17.73
N THR A 88 -13.27 10.33 17.26
CA THR A 88 -13.96 9.33 18.10
C THR A 88 -13.41 7.92 17.95
N LEU A 89 -12.47 7.71 17.02
CA LEU A 89 -11.96 6.38 16.69
C LEU A 89 -11.29 5.70 17.89
N ASP A 90 -10.62 6.46 18.73
CA ASP A 90 -10.07 6.01 20.01
C ASP A 90 -11.15 5.35 20.89
N LEU A 91 -12.30 6.01 21.03
CA LEU A 91 -13.46 5.54 21.79
C LEU A 91 -14.10 4.30 21.17
N TYR A 92 -14.11 4.19 19.83
CA TYR A 92 -14.56 3.00 19.12
C TYR A 92 -13.63 1.80 19.42
N LEU A 93 -12.32 1.99 19.31
CA LEU A 93 -11.32 0.94 19.54
C LEU A 93 -11.30 0.46 21.00
N GLN A 94 -11.36 1.39 21.97
CA GLN A 94 -11.44 1.03 23.39
C GLN A 94 -12.71 0.26 23.75
N ARG A 95 -13.82 0.46 23.02
CA ARG A 95 -15.06 -0.31 23.17
C ARG A 95 -15.06 -1.59 22.33
N GLY A 96 -14.07 -1.78 21.47
CA GLY A 96 -14.00 -2.90 20.53
C GLY A 96 -15.01 -2.79 19.39
N ASN A 97 -15.57 -1.61 19.13
CA ASN A 97 -16.54 -1.42 18.06
C ASN A 97 -15.79 -1.13 16.74
N LEU A 98 -15.94 -2.03 15.76
CA LEU A 98 -15.26 -1.97 14.47
C LEU A 98 -16.13 -1.38 13.34
N THR A 99 -17.28 -0.78 13.66
CA THR A 99 -18.15 -0.10 12.68
C THR A 99 -17.39 0.83 11.73
N PRO A 100 -16.47 1.72 12.18
CA PRO A 100 -15.73 2.59 11.27
C PRO A 100 -14.93 1.83 10.20
N ALA A 101 -14.21 0.78 10.60
CA ALA A 101 -13.42 -0.03 9.68
C ALA A 101 -14.31 -0.77 8.68
N PHE A 102 -15.46 -1.27 9.14
CA PHE A 102 -16.42 -1.97 8.29
C PHE A 102 -17.11 -1.08 7.27
N GLU A 103 -17.47 0.15 7.63
CA GLU A 103 -18.06 1.10 6.69
C GLU A 103 -17.06 1.47 5.58
N ILE A 104 -15.81 1.78 5.94
CA ILE A 104 -14.74 2.09 4.98
C ILE A 104 -14.48 0.88 4.06
N TYR A 105 -14.38 -0.32 4.63
CA TYR A 105 -14.15 -1.55 3.87
C TYR A 105 -15.32 -1.91 2.94
N ALA A 106 -16.55 -1.67 3.37
CA ALA A 106 -17.73 -1.89 2.55
C ALA A 106 -17.73 -0.98 1.30
N LEU A 107 -17.39 0.30 1.46
CA LEU A 107 -17.24 1.21 0.32
C LEU A 107 -16.14 0.74 -0.62
N PHE A 108 -14.97 0.37 -0.08
CA PHE A 108 -13.86 -0.17 -0.87
C PHE A 108 -14.28 -1.39 -1.69
N LYS A 109 -14.91 -2.38 -1.05
CA LYS A 109 -15.38 -3.61 -1.70
C LYS A 109 -16.37 -3.31 -2.83
N LYS A 110 -17.26 -2.33 -2.63
CA LYS A 110 -18.20 -1.88 -3.66
C LYS A 110 -17.47 -1.31 -4.87
N LYS A 111 -16.54 -0.36 -4.68
CA LYS A 111 -15.79 0.27 -5.78
C LYS A 111 -14.89 -0.72 -6.52
N VAL A 112 -14.30 -1.69 -5.81
CA VAL A 112 -13.53 -2.78 -6.42
C VAL A 112 -14.42 -3.62 -7.36
N ASN A 113 -15.63 -3.95 -6.92
CA ASN A 113 -16.57 -4.72 -7.74
C ASN A 113 -17.01 -3.92 -8.98
N GLU A 114 -17.44 -2.67 -8.81
CA GLU A 114 -17.84 -1.78 -9.91
C GLU A 114 -16.73 -1.62 -10.96
N ARG A 115 -15.49 -1.43 -10.50
CA ARG A 115 -14.34 -1.32 -11.39
C ARG A 115 -14.01 -2.64 -12.08
N THR A 116 -14.16 -3.77 -11.39
CA THR A 116 -13.95 -5.10 -11.99
C THR A 116 -14.96 -5.34 -13.12
N VAL A 117 -16.23 -5.04 -12.88
CA VAL A 117 -17.29 -5.16 -13.91
C VAL A 117 -17.02 -4.23 -15.09
N SER A 118 -16.67 -2.97 -14.82
CA SER A 118 -16.33 -2.00 -15.87
C SER A 118 -15.11 -2.42 -16.70
N ASN A 119 -14.06 -2.93 -16.05
CA ASN A 119 -12.86 -3.41 -16.72
C ASN A 119 -13.15 -4.65 -17.58
N LEU A 120 -13.96 -5.60 -17.09
CA LEU A 120 -14.35 -6.78 -17.86
C LEU A 120 -15.13 -6.39 -19.13
N ALA A 121 -16.13 -5.51 -18.99
CA ALA A 121 -16.88 -5.00 -20.14
C ALA A 121 -15.97 -4.26 -21.14
N ALA A 122 -14.91 -3.61 -20.66
CA ALA A 122 -13.97 -2.91 -21.52
C ALA A 122 -13.01 -3.84 -22.30
N LEU A 123 -12.83 -5.09 -21.85
CA LEU A 123 -12.04 -6.10 -22.55
C LEU A 123 -12.77 -6.69 -23.76
N ASP A 124 -14.10 -6.62 -23.78
CA ASP A 124 -14.91 -7.10 -24.92
C ASP A 124 -14.85 -6.15 -26.14
N LEU A 125 -14.31 -4.94 -25.97
CA LEU A 125 -14.11 -3.97 -27.04
C LEU A 125 -12.72 -4.12 -27.67
N PRO A 126 -12.55 -3.77 -28.96
CA PRO A 126 -11.24 -3.79 -29.60
C PRO A 126 -10.26 -2.85 -28.86
N ILE A 127 -9.11 -3.41 -28.47
CA ILE A 127 -8.05 -2.69 -27.74
C ILE A 127 -6.94 -2.33 -28.73
N ASP A 128 -6.72 -1.03 -28.92
CA ASP A 128 -5.55 -0.55 -29.66
C ASP A 128 -4.32 -0.50 -28.73
N LEU A 129 -3.36 -1.39 -28.99
CA LEU A 129 -2.09 -1.48 -28.25
C LEU A 129 -0.95 -0.70 -28.90
N THR A 130 -1.21 0.02 -29.99
CA THR A 130 -0.17 0.77 -30.73
C THR A 130 0.13 2.14 -30.12
N GLN A 131 -0.75 2.62 -29.25
CA GLN A 131 -0.59 3.89 -28.53
C GLN A 131 0.39 3.73 -27.35
N PRO A 132 1.41 4.61 -27.23
CA PRO A 132 2.32 4.60 -26.09
C PRO A 132 1.60 5.09 -24.83
N VAL A 133 1.01 4.17 -24.07
CA VAL A 133 0.42 4.47 -22.77
C VAL A 133 1.51 4.57 -21.71
N LEU A 134 1.79 5.80 -21.27
CA LEU A 134 2.60 6.07 -20.09
C LEU A 134 1.71 5.99 -18.83
N SER A 135 1.63 4.81 -18.23
CA SER A 135 1.07 4.66 -16.89
C SER A 135 2.22 4.54 -15.88
N PRO A 136 2.24 5.34 -14.79
CA PRO A 136 3.20 5.16 -13.73
C PRO A 136 3.04 3.78 -13.11
N VAL A 137 4.14 3.04 -13.03
CA VAL A 137 4.18 1.66 -12.50
C VAL A 137 4.03 1.64 -10.99
N ASP A 138 4.62 2.63 -10.31
CA ASP A 138 4.50 2.79 -8.87
C ASP A 138 3.61 3.99 -8.55
N ARG A 139 2.41 3.72 -8.02
CA ARG A 139 1.44 4.73 -7.58
C ARG A 139 1.36 4.86 -6.06
N LYS A 140 2.26 4.22 -5.30
CA LYS A 140 2.23 4.29 -3.83
C LYS A 140 2.35 5.72 -3.31
N LYS A 141 3.14 6.55 -4.00
CA LYS A 141 3.33 7.97 -3.68
C LYS A 141 2.36 8.92 -4.38
N ALA A 142 1.41 8.40 -5.17
CA ALA A 142 0.42 9.24 -5.81
C ALA A 142 -0.50 9.89 -4.74
N GLU A 143 -1.25 10.91 -5.15
CA GLU A 143 -2.36 11.43 -4.35
C GLU A 143 -3.67 10.80 -4.81
N TRP A 144 -4.66 10.76 -3.92
CA TRP A 144 -6.00 10.33 -4.33
C TRP A 144 -6.59 11.34 -5.32
N PRO A 145 -7.33 10.87 -6.34
CA PRO A 145 -7.98 11.77 -7.28
C PRO A 145 -8.99 12.67 -6.56
N ALA A 146 -9.04 13.95 -6.96
CA ALA A 146 -9.92 14.95 -6.34
C ALA A 146 -11.40 14.72 -6.66
N ASN A 147 -11.74 14.13 -7.82
CA ASN A 147 -13.12 13.91 -8.24
C ASN A 147 -13.36 12.42 -8.60
N GLN A 148 -14.63 12.00 -8.58
CA GLN A 148 -15.09 10.70 -9.07
C GLN A 148 -14.94 10.52 -10.58
N GLU A 149 -14.47 11.56 -11.28
CA GLU A 149 -13.84 11.37 -12.57
C GLU A 149 -12.66 10.43 -12.34
N ALA A 150 -12.92 9.15 -12.61
CA ALA A 150 -11.95 8.09 -12.55
C ALA A 150 -10.63 8.63 -13.08
N PRO A 151 -9.47 8.26 -12.53
CA PRO A 151 -8.22 8.60 -13.17
C PRO A 151 -8.23 7.91 -14.54
N THR A 152 -8.72 8.61 -15.55
CA THR A 152 -8.73 8.25 -16.96
C THR A 152 -7.68 9.14 -17.61
N PRO A 153 -6.60 8.54 -18.13
CA PRO A 153 -6.71 7.63 -19.25
C PRO A 153 -6.86 6.18 -18.81
N SER A 154 -8.11 5.75 -18.85
CA SER A 154 -8.68 4.41 -18.96
C SER A 154 -8.13 3.27 -18.09
N GLY A 155 -9.06 2.62 -17.37
CA GLY A 155 -8.92 1.21 -17.02
C GLY A 155 -8.51 0.34 -18.21
N ARG A 156 -8.86 0.74 -19.45
CA ARG A 156 -8.33 0.14 -20.70
C ARG A 156 -6.84 0.30 -20.87
N ALA A 157 -6.27 1.50 -20.76
CA ALA A 157 -4.85 1.77 -21.00
C ALA A 157 -3.99 1.18 -19.87
N ALA A 158 -4.45 1.21 -18.62
CA ALA A 158 -3.77 0.54 -17.52
C ALA A 158 -3.82 -1.00 -17.65
N SER A 159 -4.98 -1.57 -18.05
CA SER A 159 -5.11 -3.01 -18.29
C SER A 159 -4.33 -3.44 -19.52
N ALA A 160 -4.40 -2.68 -20.62
CA ALA A 160 -3.66 -2.88 -21.85
C ALA A 160 -2.14 -2.79 -21.63
N SER A 161 -1.67 -1.79 -20.87
CA SER A 161 -0.24 -1.64 -20.54
C SER A 161 0.25 -2.79 -19.65
N THR A 162 -0.60 -3.28 -18.73
CA THR A 162 -0.31 -4.47 -17.91
C THR A 162 -0.29 -5.75 -18.76
N CYS A 163 -1.28 -5.94 -19.64
CA CYS A 163 -1.38 -7.07 -20.57
C CYS A 163 -0.19 -7.11 -21.54
N PHE A 164 0.16 -5.97 -22.14
CA PHE A 164 1.32 -5.84 -23.03
C PHE A 164 2.62 -6.19 -22.29
N ARG A 165 2.84 -5.64 -21.09
CA ARG A 165 4.03 -5.92 -20.29
C ARG A 165 4.14 -7.40 -19.90
N ASN A 166 3.06 -8.02 -19.42
CA ASN A 166 3.06 -9.43 -19.04
C ASN A 166 3.25 -10.36 -20.25
N SER A 167 2.77 -9.96 -21.44
CA SER A 167 3.01 -10.66 -22.70
C SER A 167 4.47 -10.53 -23.15
N SER A 168 5.03 -9.31 -23.16
CA SER A 168 6.42 -9.05 -23.55
C SER A 168 7.44 -9.68 -22.59
N ALA A 169 7.13 -9.76 -21.30
CA ALA A 169 8.01 -10.39 -20.30
C ALA A 169 8.20 -11.91 -20.53
N LYS A 170 7.25 -12.58 -21.20
CA LYS A 170 7.41 -14.00 -21.57
C LYS A 170 8.23 -14.22 -22.85
N ILE A 171 8.55 -13.16 -23.59
CA ILE A 171 9.22 -13.23 -24.90
C ILE A 171 10.71 -12.83 -24.81
N ALA A 172 11.15 -12.23 -23.71
CA ALA A 172 12.55 -11.84 -23.54
C ALA A 172 13.44 -13.08 -23.24
N PRO A 173 14.45 -13.38 -24.07
CA PRO A 173 15.43 -14.40 -23.72
C PRO A 173 16.22 -13.96 -22.49
N GLU A 174 16.37 -14.85 -21.51
CA GLU A 174 17.14 -14.59 -20.29
C GLU A 174 18.58 -14.16 -20.67
N PRO A 175 19.07 -12.99 -20.20
CA PRO A 175 20.41 -12.54 -20.57
C PRO A 175 21.45 -13.52 -20.01
N PRO A 176 22.52 -13.84 -20.78
CA PRO A 176 23.53 -14.79 -20.33
C PRO A 176 24.19 -14.30 -19.04
N ARG A 177 24.16 -15.13 -18.00
CA ARG A 177 24.77 -14.81 -16.69
C ARG A 177 26.25 -14.42 -16.87
N PRO A 178 26.69 -13.25 -16.35
CA PRO A 178 28.10 -12.86 -16.46
C PRO A 178 28.99 -13.82 -15.65
N ARG A 179 30.06 -14.31 -16.29
CA ARG A 179 31.10 -15.11 -15.61
C ARG A 179 31.78 -14.23 -14.55
N ARG A 180 31.64 -14.59 -13.28
CA ARG A 180 32.39 -13.97 -12.17
C ARG A 180 33.89 -14.24 -12.36
N ILE A 181 34.64 -13.22 -12.75
CA ILE A 181 36.11 -13.24 -12.64
C ILE A 181 36.45 -12.90 -11.17
N ARG A 182 37.11 -13.83 -10.46
CA ARG A 182 37.63 -13.57 -9.11
C ARG A 182 38.90 -12.72 -9.22
N PRO A 183 39.02 -11.58 -8.53
CA PRO A 183 40.27 -10.84 -8.48
C PRO A 183 41.31 -11.60 -7.62
N SER A 184 42.54 -11.70 -8.11
CA SER A 184 43.66 -12.29 -7.36
C SER A 184 44.16 -11.29 -6.32
N ARG A 185 44.23 -11.73 -5.05
CA ARG A 185 44.84 -10.94 -3.97
C ARG A 185 46.36 -10.86 -4.18
N ARG A 186 46.89 -9.66 -4.42
CA ARG A 186 48.30 -9.34 -4.11
C ARG A 186 48.32 -8.23 -3.06
N SER A 187 48.85 -8.52 -1.88
CA SER A 187 49.19 -7.51 -0.87
C SER A 187 50.52 -6.82 -1.23
N PRO A 188 50.73 -5.52 -0.94
CA PRO A 188 52.02 -4.88 -1.14
C PRO A 188 52.98 -5.17 0.04
N ARG A 189 54.21 -5.57 -0.28
CA ARG A 189 55.36 -5.65 0.64
C ARG A 189 55.88 -4.23 0.90
N LYS A 190 56.22 -3.91 2.16
CA LYS A 190 56.91 -2.67 2.58
C LYS A 190 58.37 -2.72 2.11
N ASP A 191 58.80 -1.73 1.32
CA ASP A 191 60.23 -1.45 1.11
C ASP A 191 60.72 -0.43 2.13
N GLN A 192 61.73 -0.81 2.90
CA GLN A 192 62.56 0.08 3.71
C GLN A 192 63.77 0.49 2.84
N GLY A 193 64.08 1.79 2.77
CA GLY A 193 65.22 2.28 1.99
C GLY A 193 65.69 3.68 2.41
N ILE A 194 66.55 3.71 3.43
CA ILE A 194 67.78 4.53 3.58
C ILE A 194 67.67 6.08 3.62
N ARG A 195 68.07 6.64 4.78
CA ARG A 195 68.23 8.08 5.08
C ARG A 195 69.53 8.66 4.46
N ARG A 196 69.51 9.94 4.09
CA ARG A 196 70.68 10.84 4.14
C ARG A 196 70.25 12.16 4.80
N PRO A 197 70.99 12.71 5.79
CA PRO A 197 70.77 14.06 6.29
C PRO A 197 71.60 15.09 5.49
N PRO A 198 71.16 16.35 5.38
CA PRO A 198 71.96 17.41 4.76
C PRO A 198 72.88 18.11 5.78
N GLU A 199 74.01 18.57 5.29
CA GLU A 199 75.11 19.24 5.97
C GLU A 199 74.95 20.78 5.87
N GLU A 200 75.36 21.48 6.94
CA GLU A 200 75.77 22.90 7.02
C GLU A 200 74.74 24.04 6.78
N ALA A 201 74.40 24.77 7.86
CA ALA A 201 74.30 26.24 7.86
C ALA A 201 74.22 26.81 9.31
N LEU A 202 75.40 27.00 9.91
CA LEU A 202 75.80 28.06 10.84
C LEU A 202 74.81 29.22 11.11
N ARG A 203 74.40 29.44 12.38
CA ARG A 203 74.77 30.61 13.24
C ARG A 203 73.82 30.85 14.44
N GLN A 204 74.43 30.79 15.62
CA GLN A 204 74.32 31.72 16.77
C GLN A 204 73.06 31.68 17.67
N ASP A 205 73.21 30.98 18.79
CA ASP A 205 72.81 31.41 20.16
C ASP A 205 73.61 32.68 20.56
N PRO A 206 73.29 33.48 21.62
CA PRO A 206 72.63 33.05 22.87
C PRO A 206 71.61 34.05 23.49
N HIS A 207 70.80 33.58 24.45
CA HIS A 207 70.78 34.06 25.85
C HIS A 207 69.46 33.73 26.57
N LEU A 208 69.59 32.87 27.59
CA LEU A 208 68.75 32.77 28.80
C LEU A 208 69.16 33.92 29.76
N PRO A 209 68.34 34.30 30.76
CA PRO A 209 67.90 33.42 31.87
C PRO A 209 66.39 33.17 31.96
#